data_AF-A0A7G2E065-F1
#
_entry.id   AF-A0A7G2E065-F1
#
_cell.length_a   1.000
_cell.length_b   1.000
_cell.length_c   1.000
_cell.angle_alpha   90.00
_cell.angle_beta   90.00
_cell.angle_gamma   90.00
#
_symmetry.space_group_name_H-M   'P 1'
#
loop_
_entity.id
_entity.type
_entity.pdbx_description
1 polymer ?
#
loop_
_entity_poly.entity_id
_entity_poly.type
_entity_poly.pdbx_seq_one_letter_code
_entity_poly.pdbx_strand_id
1 'polypeptide(L)'
;MNPLYLNHTDKFRQYGLWQRYTELYPNHDLIYTIGVSNYSKDWFYSQVTRKIGDSTYTPTTWQTVFHLPYVNMRGSYTLQLALASAAWANLQVRFNNEYTRPFFSTGYIGRDNAIARHGIHGLYRLYSINVPGRLLRTGTNTIYLRQAKASGPLEGVIFQTQKFRLRFNLSTSWFMSSKEKPTLGFSSESLKLMRNNTRKRNIAAPLDPAAFSDALVQIYLDNAGDLELVARSLESSDLNFSRYGDIFFEVVFIGGRTQTGSVKSDEGERHPYSIIDCEPKREAILPSVVYIQKILRRKAFLIKNLENVTRRFLQSLELFEENERKKLAIFTALAFSQKLSGLPAETVFQPLLKDTLVAKGIVLNFVTDFFNEYLVENSLDDLISILRRGKMDDKLLEFLPPTKRTTESFAEHFTKAGLTALVEYNERKIFEVKLKEIKAVLTSQVTEEINVDEVTEMVKQQVKDAKLPETEVVHVIWDGIMNAVQWSGKNQQQNSNAVLRQVKTWAPLLNTLCSTGNMEMELMYKVQMQCYEDAKLMKVFPEVVRSLYELDVLAEDTILHWYRKGTNPKGRQTFVKGLEPFVNWLEEAEEEE
;
A
#
# COMPACT_ATOMS: atom_id res chain seq x y z
N MET A 1 42.22 -3.17 -18.03
CA MET A 1 41.72 -1.84 -17.57
C MET A 1 41.70 -0.91 -18.79
N ASN A 2 40.64 -0.13 -19.02
CA ASN A 2 40.57 0.72 -20.22
C ASN A 2 41.46 1.97 -20.05
N PRO A 3 42.50 2.17 -20.88
CA PRO A 3 43.43 3.29 -20.75
C PRO A 3 42.77 4.67 -20.83
N LEU A 4 41.68 4.78 -21.60
CA LEU A 4 40.94 6.03 -21.83
C LEU A 4 40.34 6.62 -20.54
N TYR A 5 40.06 5.78 -19.53
CA TYR A 5 39.37 6.20 -18.29
C TYR A 5 40.26 6.19 -17.05
N LEU A 6 41.58 6.01 -17.20
CA LEU A 6 42.53 6.01 -16.09
C LEU A 6 42.61 7.41 -15.41
N ASN A 7 42.52 8.48 -16.21
CA ASN A 7 42.60 9.89 -15.79
C ASN A 7 41.43 10.75 -16.27
N HIS A 8 40.26 10.15 -16.52
CA HIS A 8 39.05 10.85 -16.95
C HIS A 8 38.11 11.16 -15.76
N THR A 9 37.18 12.12 -15.87
CA THR A 9 36.14 12.39 -14.84
C THR A 9 35.16 11.24 -14.68
N ASP A 10 34.89 10.52 -15.77
CA ASP A 10 34.00 9.34 -15.81
C ASP A 10 34.70 8.02 -15.48
N LYS A 11 35.53 7.97 -14.41
CA LYS A 11 36.25 6.73 -14.02
C LYS A 11 35.30 5.55 -13.71
N PHE A 12 34.01 5.82 -13.45
CA PHE A 12 32.97 4.80 -13.26
C PHE A 12 32.62 4.04 -14.55
N ARG A 13 33.05 4.51 -15.73
CA ARG A 13 32.89 3.83 -17.03
C ARG A 13 34.01 2.83 -17.34
N GLN A 14 34.73 2.37 -16.32
CA GLN A 14 35.70 1.28 -16.46
C GLN A 14 34.98 -0.07 -16.62
N TYR A 15 34.38 -0.30 -17.79
CA TYR A 15 33.79 -1.58 -18.15
C TYR A 15 34.85 -2.69 -18.09
N GLY A 16 34.46 -3.86 -17.56
CA GLY A 16 35.33 -5.02 -17.44
C GLY A 16 36.14 -5.15 -16.13
N LEU A 17 35.88 -4.38 -15.06
CA LEU A 17 36.60 -4.56 -13.78
C LEU A 17 36.47 -5.96 -13.18
N TRP A 18 35.36 -6.67 -13.44
CA TRP A 18 35.14 -8.06 -13.03
C TRP A 18 36.14 -9.04 -13.65
N GLN A 19 36.73 -8.71 -14.81
CA GLN A 19 37.74 -9.55 -15.46
C GLN A 19 39.01 -9.67 -14.61
N ARG A 20 39.19 -8.76 -13.64
CA ARG A 20 40.29 -8.80 -12.67
C ARG A 20 40.05 -9.81 -11.55
N TYR A 21 38.91 -10.52 -11.54
CA TYR A 21 38.68 -11.59 -10.58
C TYR A 21 39.81 -12.64 -10.65
N THR A 22 40.27 -13.01 -11.84
CA THR A 22 41.44 -13.90 -12.01
C THR A 22 42.74 -13.27 -11.48
N GLU A 23 42.90 -11.94 -11.52
CA GLU A 23 44.07 -11.25 -10.97
C GLU A 23 44.07 -11.24 -9.44
N LEU A 24 42.90 -11.04 -8.83
CA LEU A 24 42.73 -10.96 -7.37
C LEU A 24 42.78 -12.33 -6.70
N TYR A 25 42.33 -13.36 -7.43
CA TYR A 25 42.16 -14.71 -6.94
C TYR A 25 42.90 -15.70 -7.86
N PRO A 26 44.24 -15.60 -8.04
CA PRO A 26 44.94 -16.33 -9.10
C PRO A 26 44.90 -17.85 -8.93
N ASN A 27 44.98 -18.33 -7.68
CA ASN A 27 45.21 -19.74 -7.38
C ASN A 27 44.01 -20.46 -6.77
N HIS A 28 43.01 -19.73 -6.27
CA HIS A 28 41.81 -20.26 -5.64
C HIS A 28 40.66 -19.29 -5.84
N ASP A 29 39.41 -19.72 -5.66
CA ASP A 29 38.24 -18.83 -5.65
C ASP A 29 37.99 -18.22 -4.27
N LEU A 30 37.09 -17.24 -4.19
CA LEU A 30 36.78 -16.52 -2.95
C LEU A 30 36.39 -17.48 -1.81
N ILE A 31 37.08 -17.34 -0.68
CA ILE A 31 36.79 -18.02 0.60
C ILE A 31 36.45 -16.94 1.62
N TYR A 32 35.22 -16.96 2.13
CA TYR A 32 34.73 -16.02 3.13
C TYR A 32 34.41 -16.75 4.44
N THR A 33 35.09 -16.39 5.53
CA THR A 33 34.90 -17.01 6.84
C THR A 33 34.10 -16.09 7.74
N ILE A 34 32.90 -16.51 8.16
CA ILE A 34 32.02 -15.75 9.03
C ILE A 34 32.70 -15.51 10.38
N GLY A 35 32.73 -14.24 10.82
CA GLY A 35 33.37 -13.82 12.06
C GLY A 35 34.87 -13.55 11.95
N VAL A 36 35.49 -13.83 10.80
CA VAL A 36 36.93 -13.60 10.55
C VAL A 36 37.17 -12.68 9.36
N SER A 37 36.53 -12.94 8.21
CA SER A 37 36.72 -12.17 6.99
C SER A 37 36.00 -10.81 7.04
N ASN A 38 36.68 -9.75 6.60
CA ASN A 38 36.13 -8.41 6.51
C ASN A 38 35.36 -8.23 5.20
N TYR A 39 34.03 -8.10 5.28
CA TYR A 39 33.16 -7.96 4.10
C TYR A 39 33.53 -6.77 3.18
N SER A 40 34.14 -5.70 3.70
CA SER A 40 34.50 -4.52 2.91
C SER A 40 35.75 -4.73 2.05
N LYS A 41 36.58 -5.73 2.39
CA LYS A 41 37.86 -6.01 1.75
C LYS A 41 37.89 -7.38 1.06
N ASP A 42 37.31 -8.38 1.71
CA ASP A 42 37.47 -9.79 1.37
C ASP A 42 36.27 -10.34 0.60
N TRP A 43 35.16 -9.58 0.53
CA TRP A 43 33.99 -9.95 -0.25
C TRP A 43 34.01 -9.30 -1.63
N PHE A 44 34.22 -10.12 -2.65
CA PHE A 44 33.94 -9.74 -4.02
C PHE A 44 32.43 -9.82 -4.24
N TYR A 45 31.78 -8.75 -4.71
CA TYR A 45 30.31 -8.70 -4.71
C TYR A 45 29.66 -9.33 -5.95
N SER A 46 30.43 -9.56 -7.01
CA SER A 46 29.98 -10.15 -8.27
C SER A 46 30.67 -11.49 -8.53
N GLN A 47 29.95 -12.60 -8.42
CA GLN A 47 30.49 -13.91 -8.78
C GLN A 47 30.44 -14.09 -10.29
N VAL A 48 31.60 -13.97 -10.92
CA VAL A 48 31.81 -14.05 -12.37
C VAL A 48 32.67 -15.25 -12.74
N THR A 49 32.77 -15.54 -14.03
CA THR A 49 33.62 -16.60 -14.56
C THR A 49 35.10 -16.24 -14.48
N ARG A 50 35.96 -17.26 -14.41
CA ARG A 50 37.41 -17.11 -14.38
C ARG A 50 37.97 -17.27 -15.79
N LYS A 51 38.72 -16.27 -16.27
CA LYS A 51 39.41 -16.37 -17.55
C LYS A 51 40.68 -17.22 -17.40
N ILE A 52 40.90 -18.19 -18.29
CA ILE A 52 42.07 -19.09 -18.25
C ILE A 52 43.00 -19.00 -19.48
N GLY A 53 42.62 -18.26 -20.53
CA GLY A 53 43.38 -18.08 -21.79
C GLY A 53 42.44 -17.92 -22.98
N ASP A 54 42.88 -17.35 -24.11
CA ASP A 54 42.16 -17.29 -25.42
C ASP A 54 40.62 -17.26 -25.37
N SER A 55 40.06 -16.31 -24.63
CA SER A 55 38.60 -16.14 -24.47
C SER A 55 37.86 -17.36 -23.91
N THR A 56 38.57 -18.28 -23.27
CA THR A 56 38.05 -19.44 -22.55
C THR A 56 37.84 -19.09 -21.08
N TYR A 57 36.69 -19.49 -20.55
CA TYR A 57 36.26 -19.20 -19.19
C TYR A 57 35.90 -20.47 -18.44
N THR A 58 36.16 -20.49 -17.14
CA THR A 58 35.80 -21.60 -16.25
C THR A 58 34.83 -21.15 -15.16
N PRO A 59 33.99 -22.08 -14.67
CA PRO A 59 33.15 -21.89 -13.48
C PRO A 59 33.94 -21.43 -12.26
N THR A 60 33.32 -20.66 -11.38
CA THR A 60 33.89 -20.27 -10.08
C THR A 60 33.09 -20.85 -8.93
N THR A 61 33.77 -21.38 -7.91
CA THR A 61 33.16 -21.92 -6.69
C THR A 61 33.58 -21.07 -5.48
N TRP A 62 32.66 -20.27 -4.94
CA TRP A 62 32.90 -19.53 -3.70
C TRP A 62 32.61 -20.39 -2.48
N GLN A 63 33.37 -20.17 -1.41
CA GLN A 63 33.22 -20.86 -0.14
C GLN A 63 32.78 -19.90 0.94
N THR A 64 31.74 -20.24 1.68
CA THR A 64 31.37 -19.55 2.92
C THR A 64 31.55 -20.49 4.09
N VAL A 65 32.54 -20.21 4.93
CA VAL A 65 32.93 -21.02 6.09
C VAL A 65 32.31 -20.41 7.35
N PHE A 66 31.67 -21.23 8.18
CA PHE A 66 31.01 -20.78 9.41
C PHE A 66 31.02 -21.86 10.48
N HIS A 67 30.95 -21.45 11.74
CA HIS A 67 30.99 -22.35 12.88
C HIS A 67 29.60 -22.50 13.50
N LEU A 68 29.21 -23.74 13.79
CA LEU A 68 27.99 -24.06 14.52
C LEU A 68 28.33 -24.76 15.85
N PRO A 69 27.99 -24.15 17.00
CA PRO A 69 28.27 -24.79 18.30
C PRO A 69 27.43 -26.06 18.51
N TYR A 70 26.29 -26.17 17.82
CA TYR A 70 25.41 -27.34 17.89
C TYR A 70 24.56 -27.48 16.61
N VAL A 71 24.33 -28.72 16.18
CA VAL A 71 23.43 -29.06 15.06
C VAL A 71 22.41 -30.12 15.49
N ASN A 72 21.12 -29.82 15.30
CA ASN A 72 20.04 -30.79 15.39
C ASN A 72 19.93 -31.54 14.05
N MET A 73 20.43 -32.78 14.01
CA MET A 73 20.46 -33.60 12.77
C MET A 73 19.06 -33.92 12.23
N ARG A 74 18.03 -33.95 13.10
CA ARG A 74 16.62 -34.17 12.71
C ARG A 74 15.88 -32.86 12.42
N GLY A 75 16.52 -31.71 12.68
CA GLY A 75 15.97 -30.38 12.44
C GLY A 75 16.08 -29.93 10.98
N SER A 76 15.46 -28.79 10.71
CA SER A 76 15.49 -28.11 9.42
C SER A 76 15.99 -26.67 9.61
N TYR A 77 16.87 -26.25 8.71
CA TYR A 77 17.52 -24.95 8.67
C TYR A 77 17.10 -24.19 7.42
N THR A 78 17.24 -22.87 7.41
CA THR A 78 16.89 -22.06 6.22
C THR A 78 18.07 -21.24 5.74
N LEU A 79 18.49 -21.47 4.50
CA LEU A 79 19.43 -20.61 3.79
C LEU A 79 18.66 -19.59 2.94
N GLN A 80 18.85 -18.30 3.22
CA GLN A 80 18.33 -17.19 2.44
C GLN A 80 19.43 -16.61 1.56
N LEU A 81 19.18 -16.63 0.25
CA LEU A 81 20.12 -16.19 -0.79
C LEU A 81 19.49 -15.05 -1.59
N ALA A 82 20.01 -13.84 -1.43
CA ALA A 82 19.55 -12.66 -2.15
C ALA A 82 20.52 -12.26 -3.27
N LEU A 83 20.00 -12.29 -4.51
CA LEU A 83 20.71 -11.83 -5.69
C LEU A 83 20.16 -10.46 -6.10
N ALA A 84 21.05 -9.48 -6.21
CA ALA A 84 20.72 -8.17 -6.74
C ALA A 84 20.56 -8.20 -8.27
N SER A 85 21.26 -9.11 -8.95
CA SER A 85 21.23 -9.27 -10.41
C SER A 85 21.77 -10.62 -10.84
N ALA A 86 21.44 -11.08 -12.04
CA ALA A 86 22.03 -12.26 -12.65
C ALA A 86 22.13 -12.11 -14.18
N ALA A 87 23.27 -12.47 -14.75
CA ALA A 87 23.47 -12.51 -16.20
C ALA A 87 23.82 -13.94 -16.59
N TRP A 88 22.90 -14.61 -17.30
CA TRP A 88 23.05 -15.95 -17.87
C TRP A 88 23.71 -16.97 -16.91
N ALA A 89 23.31 -16.94 -15.65
CA ALA A 89 23.95 -17.67 -14.57
C ALA A 89 23.18 -18.94 -14.21
N ASN A 90 23.89 -19.92 -13.65
CA ASN A 90 23.28 -21.02 -12.91
C ASN A 90 24.05 -21.23 -11.60
N LEU A 91 23.49 -20.73 -10.50
CA LEU A 91 24.12 -20.80 -9.19
C LEU A 91 23.67 -22.08 -8.48
N GLN A 92 24.66 -22.89 -8.12
CA GLN A 92 24.49 -24.16 -7.43
C GLN A 92 25.01 -24.07 -6.00
N VAL A 93 24.28 -24.69 -5.07
CA VAL A 93 24.61 -24.67 -3.64
C VAL A 93 24.87 -26.10 -3.16
N ARG A 94 25.99 -26.28 -2.44
CA ARG A 94 26.38 -27.54 -1.77
C ARG A 94 26.82 -27.25 -0.34
N PHE A 95 26.79 -28.27 0.49
CA PHE A 95 27.13 -28.18 1.91
C PHE A 95 28.22 -29.21 2.23
N ASN A 96 29.30 -28.76 2.87
CA ASN A 96 30.41 -29.54 3.44
C ASN A 96 31.24 -30.41 2.49
N ASN A 97 30.79 -30.65 1.26
CA ASN A 97 31.52 -31.35 0.22
C ASN A 97 31.21 -30.73 -1.15
N GLU A 98 32.23 -30.23 -1.86
CA GLU A 98 32.08 -29.61 -3.18
C GLU A 98 31.71 -30.62 -4.28
N TYR A 99 32.09 -31.88 -4.12
CA TYR A 99 31.98 -32.89 -5.17
C TYR A 99 30.64 -33.62 -5.19
N THR A 100 29.75 -33.35 -4.23
CA THR A 100 28.40 -33.94 -4.22
C THR A 100 27.51 -33.32 -5.29
N ARG A 101 26.40 -34.00 -5.61
CA ARG A 101 25.30 -33.41 -6.38
C ARG A 101 24.87 -32.09 -5.71
N PRO A 102 24.60 -31.01 -6.47
CA PRO A 102 24.12 -29.76 -5.89
C PRO A 102 22.80 -30.00 -5.17
N PHE A 103 22.72 -29.54 -3.92
CA PHE A 103 21.49 -29.64 -3.13
C PHE A 103 20.42 -28.68 -3.65
N PHE A 104 20.85 -27.49 -4.08
CA PHE A 104 20.00 -26.50 -4.71
C PHE A 104 20.68 -25.96 -5.98
N SER A 105 19.87 -25.62 -6.98
CA SER A 105 20.30 -25.01 -8.22
C SER A 105 19.25 -23.99 -8.64
N THR A 106 19.67 -22.78 -8.97
CA THR A 106 18.75 -21.75 -9.48
C THR A 106 18.17 -22.10 -10.84
N GLY A 107 18.82 -23.02 -11.58
CA GLY A 107 18.57 -23.19 -13.00
C GLY A 107 19.13 -22.00 -13.78
N TYR A 108 18.81 -21.92 -15.07
CA TYR A 108 19.26 -20.81 -15.90
C TYR A 108 18.48 -19.53 -15.54
N ILE A 109 19.17 -18.56 -14.93
CA ILE A 109 18.60 -17.31 -14.47
C ILE A 109 19.37 -16.11 -15.04
N GLY A 110 18.67 -15.00 -15.20
CA GLY A 110 19.24 -13.74 -15.68
C GLY A 110 18.72 -13.31 -17.04
N ARG A 111 19.57 -12.58 -17.80
CA ARG A 111 19.32 -11.75 -19.02
C ARG A 111 19.38 -10.24 -18.75
N ASP A 112 19.70 -9.84 -17.52
CA ASP A 112 20.06 -8.46 -17.26
C ASP A 112 21.51 -8.17 -17.66
N ASN A 113 21.77 -6.92 -18.03
CA ASN A 113 23.09 -6.44 -18.44
C ASN A 113 23.78 -5.67 -17.31
N ALA A 114 23.44 -5.94 -16.03
CA ALA A 114 23.97 -5.17 -14.91
C ALA A 114 25.48 -5.42 -14.72
N ILE A 115 25.93 -6.67 -14.83
CA ILE A 115 27.35 -7.03 -14.83
C ILE A 115 28.05 -6.32 -16.01
N ALA A 116 27.52 -6.44 -17.23
CA ALA A 116 28.11 -5.79 -18.41
C ALA A 116 28.30 -4.26 -18.24
N ARG A 117 27.33 -3.59 -17.60
CA ARG A 117 27.24 -2.12 -17.52
C ARG A 117 27.73 -1.51 -16.21
N HIS A 118 28.19 -2.29 -15.23
CA HIS A 118 28.38 -1.80 -13.85
C HIS A 118 27.10 -1.14 -13.32
N GLY A 119 25.95 -1.72 -13.69
CA GLY A 119 24.64 -1.18 -13.37
C GLY A 119 24.33 -1.31 -11.88
N ILE A 120 23.76 -0.26 -11.31
CA ILE A 120 23.20 -0.26 -9.95
C ILE A 120 21.75 -0.78 -9.90
N HIS A 121 21.22 -1.24 -11.04
CA HIS A 121 19.86 -1.76 -11.22
C HIS A 121 19.90 -3.12 -11.91
N GLY A 122 19.26 -4.10 -11.28
CA GLY A 122 19.16 -5.50 -11.73
C GLY A 122 17.84 -6.11 -11.27
N LEU A 123 17.49 -7.29 -11.80
CA LEU A 123 16.28 -7.99 -11.36
C LEU A 123 16.57 -8.73 -10.06
N TYR A 124 16.02 -8.21 -8.96
CA TYR A 124 16.19 -8.81 -7.63
C TYR A 124 15.54 -10.19 -7.53
N ARG A 125 16.24 -11.15 -6.93
CA ARG A 125 15.74 -12.50 -6.65
C ARG A 125 16.11 -12.94 -5.24
N LEU A 126 15.15 -13.47 -4.49
CA LEU A 126 15.36 -14.04 -3.16
C LEU A 126 14.99 -15.53 -3.18
N TYR A 127 15.93 -16.38 -2.78
CA TYR A 127 15.69 -17.81 -2.60
C TYR A 127 15.71 -18.15 -1.12
N SER A 128 14.73 -18.94 -0.68
CA SER A 128 14.65 -19.48 0.68
C SER A 128 14.71 -21.00 0.59
N ILE A 129 15.86 -21.56 0.97
CA ILE A 129 16.19 -22.97 0.76
C ILE A 129 16.10 -23.68 2.11
N ASN A 130 15.24 -24.70 2.20
CA ASN A 130 15.16 -25.57 3.37
C ASN A 130 16.32 -26.57 3.36
N VAL A 131 17.19 -26.51 4.37
CA VAL A 131 18.41 -27.31 4.51
C VAL A 131 18.22 -28.30 5.66
N PRO A 132 18.14 -29.61 5.39
CA PRO A 132 18.08 -30.63 6.43
C PRO A 132 19.33 -30.63 7.31
N GLY A 133 19.17 -30.78 8.63
CA GLY A 133 20.27 -30.77 9.60
C GLY A 133 21.34 -31.81 9.35
N ARG A 134 20.98 -32.96 8.75
CA ARG A 134 21.93 -34.01 8.32
C ARG A 134 22.99 -33.55 7.30
N LEU A 135 22.80 -32.40 6.63
CA LEU A 135 23.80 -31.82 5.72
C LEU A 135 24.83 -30.94 6.43
N LEU A 136 24.59 -30.64 7.71
CA LEU A 136 25.43 -29.82 8.57
C LEU A 136 26.07 -30.70 9.67
N ARG A 137 27.14 -30.19 10.27
CA ARG A 137 27.86 -30.83 11.38
C ARG A 137 28.10 -29.84 12.51
N THR A 138 28.16 -30.30 13.75
CA THR A 138 28.67 -29.48 14.85
C THR A 138 30.14 -29.13 14.56
N GLY A 139 30.51 -27.86 14.78
CA GLY A 139 31.81 -27.31 14.40
C GLY A 139 31.78 -26.55 13.08
N THR A 140 32.87 -26.65 12.31
CA THR A 140 33.06 -25.89 11.07
C THR A 140 32.28 -26.49 9.90
N ASN A 141 31.50 -25.64 9.24
CA ASN A 141 30.73 -25.96 8.05
C ASN A 141 31.13 -25.06 6.89
N THR A 142 31.02 -25.58 5.66
CA THR A 142 31.29 -24.82 4.44
C THR A 142 30.11 -24.91 3.49
N ILE A 143 29.64 -23.76 3.01
CA ILE A 143 28.72 -23.67 1.86
C ILE A 143 29.53 -23.38 0.62
N TYR A 144 29.33 -24.20 -0.42
CA TYR A 144 29.92 -23.98 -1.73
C TYR A 144 28.87 -23.39 -2.66
N LEU A 145 29.15 -22.21 -3.20
CA LEU A 145 28.33 -21.49 -4.17
C LEU A 145 29.04 -21.55 -5.52
N ARG A 146 28.59 -22.41 -6.43
CA ARG A 146 29.21 -22.60 -7.74
C ARG A 146 28.38 -21.94 -8.83
N GLN A 147 28.96 -20.97 -9.53
CA GLN A 147 28.43 -20.51 -10.83
C GLN A 147 28.86 -21.52 -11.89
N ALA A 148 27.96 -22.42 -12.29
CA ALA A 148 28.25 -23.55 -13.16
C ALA A 148 28.38 -23.23 -14.66
N LYS A 149 27.85 -22.08 -15.12
CA LYS A 149 27.93 -21.62 -16.51
C LYS A 149 29.18 -20.78 -16.72
N ALA A 150 29.89 -21.01 -17.82
CA ALA A 150 31.09 -20.28 -18.17
C ALA A 150 31.31 -20.13 -19.70
N SER A 151 30.24 -19.89 -20.46
CA SER A 151 30.35 -19.63 -21.91
C SER A 151 30.93 -18.26 -22.24
N GLY A 152 31.01 -17.34 -21.27
CA GLY A 152 31.55 -16.00 -21.50
C GLY A 152 31.93 -15.22 -20.23
N PRO A 153 32.51 -14.02 -20.41
CA PRO A 153 33.05 -13.19 -19.31
C PRO A 153 32.00 -12.53 -18.43
N LEU A 154 30.77 -12.43 -18.92
CA LEU A 154 29.69 -11.67 -18.29
C LEU A 154 28.69 -12.58 -17.57
N GLU A 155 28.90 -13.90 -17.61
CA GLU A 155 28.03 -14.84 -16.93
C GLU A 155 28.32 -14.82 -15.44
N GLY A 156 27.29 -14.58 -14.63
CA GLY A 156 27.51 -14.39 -13.20
C GLY A 156 26.32 -13.88 -12.44
N VAL A 157 26.48 -13.80 -11.12
CA VAL A 157 25.49 -13.26 -10.21
C VAL A 157 26.08 -12.10 -9.42
N ILE A 158 25.25 -11.10 -9.13
CA ILE A 158 25.59 -10.02 -8.19
C ILE A 158 24.83 -10.31 -6.90
N PHE A 159 25.56 -10.47 -5.80
CA PHE A 159 24.93 -10.63 -4.50
C PHE A 159 24.48 -9.27 -3.96
N GLN A 160 23.31 -9.22 -3.34
CA GLN A 160 22.94 -8.05 -2.55
C GLN A 160 23.81 -8.05 -1.29
N THR A 161 24.75 -7.11 -1.20
CA THR A 161 25.45 -6.83 0.05
C THR A 161 24.38 -6.53 1.11
N GLN A 162 24.41 -7.26 2.24
CA GLN A 162 23.46 -7.28 3.37
C GLN A 162 22.43 -8.44 3.44
N LYS A 163 22.29 -9.34 2.44
CA LYS A 163 21.27 -10.41 2.50
C LYS A 163 21.75 -11.81 2.09
N PHE A 164 22.92 -12.22 2.58
CA PHE A 164 23.26 -13.64 2.71
C PHE A 164 23.02 -14.07 4.16
N ARG A 165 21.96 -14.84 4.44
CA ARG A 165 21.56 -15.19 5.81
C ARG A 165 21.24 -16.67 5.92
N LEU A 166 21.92 -17.38 6.81
CA LEU A 166 21.41 -18.65 7.33
C LEU A 166 20.64 -18.37 8.63
N ARG A 167 19.37 -18.75 8.64
CA ARG A 167 18.55 -18.76 9.86
C ARG A 167 18.52 -20.17 10.43
N PHE A 168 18.89 -20.25 11.71
CA PHE A 168 18.76 -21.45 12.52
C PHE A 168 17.47 -21.29 13.33
N ASN A 169 16.54 -22.23 13.20
CA ASN A 169 15.35 -22.22 14.06
C ASN A 169 15.84 -22.42 15.50
N LEU A 170 15.52 -21.44 16.36
CA LEU A 170 16.06 -21.15 17.70
C LEU A 170 17.20 -20.11 17.72
N SER A 171 16.78 -18.84 17.88
CA SER A 171 17.48 -17.66 18.44
C SER A 171 18.89 -17.27 17.97
N THR A 172 19.51 -17.95 17.02
CA THR A 172 20.81 -17.55 16.46
C THR A 172 20.70 -17.30 14.96
N SER A 173 21.00 -16.07 14.53
CA SER A 173 21.20 -15.74 13.12
C SER A 173 22.57 -15.13 12.94
N TRP A 174 23.37 -15.71 12.05
CA TRP A 174 24.64 -15.11 11.65
C TRP A 174 24.36 -14.03 10.61
N PHE A 175 24.82 -12.82 10.90
CA PHE A 175 24.74 -11.65 10.03
C PHE A 175 26.14 -11.39 9.43
N MET A 176 26.21 -11.20 8.11
CA MET A 176 27.25 -10.32 7.58
C MET A 176 26.79 -8.88 7.84
N SER A 177 27.15 -8.31 8.99
CA SER A 177 26.88 -6.91 9.30
C SER A 177 28.12 -6.06 9.03
N SER A 178 27.98 -5.03 8.20
CA SER A 178 28.25 -3.67 8.67
C SER A 178 27.41 -2.65 7.90
N LYS A 179 27.04 -1.59 8.60
CA LYS A 179 26.70 -0.30 8.01
C LYS A 179 27.94 0.24 7.30
N GLU A 180 28.15 -0.07 6.01
CA GLU A 180 28.94 0.72 5.05
C GLU A 180 29.09 -0.02 3.70
N LYS A 181 29.15 0.74 2.60
CA LYS A 181 29.31 0.23 1.22
C LYS A 181 30.77 -0.26 1.01
N PRO A 182 31.00 -1.34 0.23
CA PRO A 182 32.35 -1.87 0.02
C PRO A 182 33.23 -0.92 -0.81
N THR A 183 34.49 -0.74 -0.37
CA THR A 183 35.52 0.04 -1.07
C THR A 183 36.64 -0.91 -1.46
N LEU A 184 36.95 -1.03 -2.75
CA LEU A 184 38.02 -1.88 -3.29
C LEU A 184 39.36 -1.59 -2.59
N GLY A 185 40.00 -2.64 -2.07
CA GLY A 185 41.39 -2.61 -1.66
C GLY A 185 42.31 -2.59 -2.87
N PHE A 186 43.13 -1.56 -3.00
CA PHE A 186 44.38 -1.58 -3.76
C PHE A 186 45.47 -0.85 -2.95
N SER A 187 46.70 -1.35 -3.11
CA SER A 187 47.90 -1.10 -2.32
C SER A 187 48.45 0.34 -2.39
N SER A 188 49.28 0.64 -1.40
CA SER A 188 49.69 1.95 -0.88
C SER A 188 50.69 2.79 -1.71
N GLU A 189 51.05 2.41 -2.93
CA GLU A 189 52.10 3.11 -3.68
C GLU A 189 51.55 3.99 -4.82
N SER A 190 50.40 3.63 -5.41
CA SER A 190 49.67 4.50 -6.36
C SER A 190 49.03 5.72 -5.67
N LEU A 191 49.06 5.76 -4.33
CA LEU A 191 48.49 6.82 -3.50
C LEU A 191 49.39 8.06 -3.35
N LYS A 192 50.68 8.00 -3.69
CA LYS A 192 51.57 9.17 -3.54
C LYS A 192 51.44 10.19 -4.69
N LEU A 193 51.24 9.76 -5.94
CA LEU A 193 51.10 10.71 -7.08
C LEU A 193 49.68 11.28 -7.28
N MET A 194 48.64 10.69 -6.68
CA MET A 194 47.30 11.32 -6.62
C MET A 194 47.16 12.37 -5.50
N ARG A 195 48.20 12.59 -4.69
CA ARG A 195 48.11 13.43 -3.50
C ARG A 195 48.06 14.94 -3.81
N ASN A 196 48.49 15.36 -5.01
CA ASN A 196 48.62 16.80 -5.33
C ASN A 196 47.68 17.35 -6.41
N ASN A 197 46.80 16.56 -7.04
CA ASN A 197 45.80 17.12 -7.98
C ASN A 197 44.55 16.23 -8.19
N THR A 198 43.94 15.75 -7.09
CA THR A 198 42.54 15.27 -7.12
C THR A 198 41.69 16.05 -6.12
N ARG A 199 40.52 16.52 -6.60
CA ARG A 199 39.47 17.20 -5.84
C ARG A 199 39.28 16.51 -4.48
N LYS A 200 39.25 17.34 -3.42
CA LYS A 200 38.83 17.04 -2.03
C LYS A 200 37.89 15.84 -1.98
N ARG A 201 38.41 14.65 -1.66
CA ARG A 201 37.57 13.49 -1.31
C ARG A 201 36.94 13.81 0.03
N ASN A 202 35.63 14.07 0.04
CA ASN A 202 34.83 14.10 1.26
C ASN A 202 34.92 12.71 1.89
N ILE A 203 35.81 12.58 2.88
CA ILE A 203 35.64 11.63 3.96
C ILE A 203 34.21 11.87 4.43
N ALA A 204 33.31 10.88 4.29
CA ALA A 204 32.03 10.99 4.96
C ALA A 204 32.39 11.08 6.44
N ALA A 205 32.22 12.26 7.03
CA ALA A 205 32.45 12.45 8.46
C ALA A 205 31.75 11.30 9.21
N PRO A 206 32.31 10.77 10.31
CA PRO A 206 31.58 9.84 11.17
C PRO A 206 30.13 10.32 11.36
N LEU A 207 29.17 9.38 11.35
CA LEU A 207 27.80 9.74 11.72
C LEU A 207 27.86 10.26 13.16
N ASP A 208 27.54 11.53 13.34
CA ASP A 208 27.43 12.18 14.64
C ASP A 208 26.01 12.78 14.81
N PRO A 209 25.00 11.92 15.04
CA PRO A 209 23.66 12.33 15.40
C PRO A 209 23.59 13.22 16.65
N ALA A 210 24.51 13.01 17.59
CA ALA A 210 24.55 13.73 18.87
C ALA A 210 24.88 15.19 18.61
N ALA A 211 26.02 15.47 17.97
CA ALA A 211 26.41 16.84 17.67
C ALA A 211 25.40 17.58 16.79
N PHE A 212 24.74 16.89 15.85
CA PHE A 212 23.65 17.49 15.08
C PHE A 212 22.44 17.85 15.96
N SER A 213 22.02 16.94 16.83
CA SER A 213 20.93 17.19 17.79
C SER A 213 21.28 18.33 18.74
N ASP A 214 22.46 18.31 19.34
CA ASP A 214 22.92 19.31 20.32
C ASP A 214 23.00 20.70 19.69
N ALA A 215 23.53 20.79 18.46
CA ALA A 215 23.55 22.05 17.71
C ALA A 215 22.14 22.58 17.39
N LEU A 216 21.20 21.70 17.05
CA LEU A 216 19.81 22.10 16.85
C LEU A 216 19.17 22.58 18.15
N VAL A 217 19.35 21.84 19.25
CA VAL A 217 18.85 22.20 20.58
C VAL A 217 19.38 23.57 20.99
N GLN A 218 20.68 23.82 20.80
CA GLN A 218 21.28 25.12 21.07
C GLN A 218 20.66 26.24 20.24
N ILE A 219 20.37 26.02 18.95
CA ILE A 219 19.68 27.02 18.11
C ILE A 219 18.29 27.36 18.67
N TYR A 220 17.54 26.38 19.19
CA TYR A 220 16.25 26.66 19.85
C TYR A 220 16.42 27.44 21.14
N LEU A 221 17.43 27.13 21.94
CA LEU A 221 17.72 27.81 23.21
C LEU A 221 18.20 29.26 22.98
N ASP A 222 19.12 29.48 22.05
CA ASP A 222 19.69 30.80 21.71
C ASP A 222 18.61 31.78 21.21
N ASN A 223 17.57 31.25 20.58
CA ASN A 223 16.45 32.03 20.05
C ASN A 223 15.21 31.99 20.96
N ALA A 224 15.32 31.47 22.18
CA ALA A 224 14.22 31.34 23.15
C ALA A 224 12.93 30.72 22.57
N GLY A 225 13.06 29.79 21.63
CA GLY A 225 11.93 29.12 20.98
C GLY A 225 11.19 29.94 19.91
N ASP A 226 11.64 31.15 19.56
CA ASP A 226 11.05 31.92 18.47
C ASP A 226 11.29 31.22 17.13
N LEU A 227 10.24 30.57 16.60
CA LEU A 227 10.32 29.74 15.40
C LEU A 227 10.71 30.53 14.13
N GLU A 228 10.46 31.84 14.09
CA GLU A 228 10.88 32.69 12.98
C GLU A 228 12.39 32.94 13.02
N LEU A 229 12.94 33.22 14.21
CA LEU A 229 14.38 33.37 14.40
C LEU A 229 15.11 32.03 14.25
N VAL A 230 14.58 30.95 14.81
CA VAL A 230 15.10 29.59 14.63
C VAL A 230 15.17 29.22 13.14
N ALA A 231 14.11 29.49 12.37
CA ALA A 231 14.14 29.24 10.92
C ALA A 231 15.27 30.00 10.21
N ARG A 232 15.51 31.27 10.57
CA ARG A 232 16.60 32.08 10.01
C ARG A 232 17.97 31.51 10.41
N SER A 233 18.17 31.14 11.67
CA SER A 233 19.42 30.53 12.15
C SER A 233 19.71 29.20 11.43
N LEU A 234 18.69 28.37 11.20
CA LEU A 234 18.84 27.11 10.46
C LEU A 234 19.20 27.31 8.98
N GLU A 235 18.72 28.39 8.37
CA GLU A 235 19.08 28.77 7.00
C GLU A 235 20.56 29.16 6.88
N SER A 236 21.09 29.86 7.88
CA SER A 236 22.52 30.24 7.95
C SER A 236 23.44 29.13 8.46
N SER A 237 22.89 28.02 8.97
CA SER A 237 23.69 26.94 9.56
C SER A 237 24.27 25.98 8.52
N ASP A 238 25.45 25.43 8.80
CA ASP A 238 26.10 24.38 7.99
C ASP A 238 25.60 22.96 8.34
N LEU A 239 24.45 22.85 9.01
CA LEU A 239 23.88 21.58 9.47
C LEU A 239 23.46 20.67 8.31
N ASN A 240 23.80 19.38 8.40
CA ASN A 240 23.55 18.42 7.34
C ASN A 240 22.16 17.75 7.43
N PHE A 241 21.12 18.50 7.04
CA PHE A 241 19.73 18.03 7.00
C PHE A 241 19.50 16.82 6.08
N SER A 242 20.31 16.64 5.03
CA SER A 242 20.21 15.49 4.12
C SER A 242 20.53 14.17 4.84
N ARG A 243 21.46 14.23 5.80
CA ARG A 243 21.91 13.06 6.56
C ARG A 243 21.10 12.82 7.83
N TYR A 244 20.63 13.89 8.46
CA TYR A 244 20.01 13.86 9.79
C TYR A 244 18.57 14.39 9.82
N GLY A 245 17.87 14.35 8.69
CA GLY A 245 16.51 14.86 8.58
C GLY A 245 15.50 14.22 9.54
N ASP A 246 15.65 12.92 9.86
CA ASP A 246 14.79 12.26 10.86
C ASP A 246 15.03 12.85 12.25
N ILE A 247 16.30 13.09 12.63
CA ILE A 247 16.67 13.69 13.92
C ILE A 247 16.17 15.13 14.01
N PHE A 248 16.20 15.88 12.91
CA PHE A 248 15.63 17.24 12.88
C PHE A 248 14.16 17.22 13.30
N PHE A 249 13.35 16.32 12.73
CA PHE A 249 11.94 16.23 13.14
C PHE A 249 11.78 15.64 14.54
N GLU A 250 12.62 14.73 15.01
CA GLU A 250 12.62 14.32 16.42
C GLU A 250 12.80 15.50 17.37
N VAL A 251 13.77 16.38 17.09
CA VAL A 251 14.00 17.61 17.87
C VAL A 251 12.77 18.52 17.81
N VAL A 252 12.15 18.71 16.64
CA VAL A 252 10.94 19.55 16.52
C VAL A 252 9.77 19.00 17.36
N PHE A 253 9.56 17.69 17.37
CA PHE A 253 8.43 17.08 18.07
C PHE A 253 8.69 16.88 19.57
N ILE A 254 9.87 16.39 19.94
CA ILE A 254 10.20 15.92 21.30
C ILE A 254 11.23 16.85 21.98
N GLY A 255 11.85 17.77 21.27
CA GLY A 255 12.83 18.70 21.85
C GLY A 255 14.25 18.14 21.92
N GLY A 256 14.48 16.92 21.44
CA GLY A 256 15.76 16.25 21.39
C GLY A 256 15.70 14.96 20.55
N ARG A 257 16.83 14.28 20.40
CA ARG A 257 16.91 12.98 19.73
C ARG A 257 16.29 11.86 20.58
N THR A 258 15.72 10.87 19.91
CA THR A 258 15.11 9.70 20.55
C THR A 258 16.02 8.47 20.49
N GLN A 259 15.89 7.58 21.47
CA GLN A 259 16.57 6.28 21.43
C GLN A 259 16.04 5.44 20.26
N THR A 260 16.90 4.58 19.70
CA THR A 260 16.53 3.75 18.54
C THR A 260 15.35 2.82 18.89
N GLY A 261 14.21 3.03 18.23
CA GLY A 261 12.99 2.22 18.44
C GLY A 261 12.17 2.62 19.66
N SER A 262 12.44 3.78 20.27
CA SER A 262 11.69 4.32 21.40
C SER A 262 11.22 5.76 21.12
N VAL A 263 10.29 6.24 21.94
CA VAL A 263 9.86 7.65 21.99
C VAL A 263 10.59 8.42 23.10
N LYS A 264 11.29 7.70 23.99
CA LYS A 264 12.08 8.28 25.07
C LYS A 264 13.32 8.98 24.51
N SER A 265 13.66 10.10 25.14
CA SER A 265 14.88 10.84 24.87
C SER A 265 16.11 9.96 25.02
N ASP A 266 17.07 10.14 24.13
CA ASP A 266 18.45 9.66 24.32
C ASP A 266 19.16 10.54 25.37
N GLU A 267 20.37 10.14 25.79
CA GLU A 267 21.23 10.98 26.63
C GLU A 267 21.58 12.29 25.89
N GLY A 268 21.21 13.45 26.46
CA GLY A 268 21.43 14.80 25.91
C GLY A 268 20.47 15.86 26.47
N GLU A 269 20.76 17.14 26.24
CA GLU A 269 19.85 18.25 26.61
C GLU A 269 18.64 18.31 25.67
N ARG A 270 17.46 18.65 26.20
CA ARG A 270 16.23 18.89 25.43
C ARG A 270 15.83 20.35 25.52
N HIS A 271 15.36 20.93 24.42
CA HIS A 271 14.73 22.25 24.45
C HIS A 271 13.24 22.14 24.85
N PRO A 272 12.69 23.10 25.62
CA PRO A 272 11.30 23.05 26.11
C PRO A 272 10.26 23.50 25.07
N TYR A 273 10.68 23.94 23.88
CA TYR A 273 9.80 24.51 22.84
C TYR A 273 9.29 23.48 21.82
N SER A 274 9.22 22.20 22.21
CA SER A 274 8.81 21.12 21.31
C SER A 274 7.29 21.00 21.20
N ILE A 275 6.79 20.32 20.16
CA ILE A 275 5.34 20.07 20.00
C ILE A 275 4.78 19.29 21.19
N ILE A 276 5.56 18.38 21.78
CA ILE A 276 5.14 17.58 22.93
C ILE A 276 5.11 18.41 24.22
N ASP A 277 5.92 19.46 24.33
CA ASP A 277 5.99 20.31 25.52
C ASP A 277 5.00 21.50 25.48
N CYS A 278 4.38 21.80 24.34
CA CYS A 278 3.39 22.88 24.22
C CYS A 278 1.99 22.50 24.76
N GLU A 279 1.07 23.46 24.89
CA GLU A 279 -0.31 23.19 25.31
C GLU A 279 -1.07 22.33 24.26
N PRO A 280 -1.98 21.42 24.67
CA PRO A 280 -2.77 20.58 23.76
C PRO A 280 -3.91 21.36 23.09
N LYS A 281 -3.57 22.45 22.38
CA LYS A 281 -4.50 23.37 21.71
C LYS A 281 -3.96 23.78 20.33
N ARG A 282 -4.89 24.13 19.45
CA ARG A 282 -4.60 24.61 18.09
C ARG A 282 -3.61 25.77 18.08
N GLU A 283 -3.84 26.79 18.89
CA GLU A 283 -3.08 28.05 18.88
C GLU A 283 -1.61 27.83 19.26
N ALA A 284 -1.33 26.81 20.07
CA ALA A 284 0.01 26.44 20.49
C ALA A 284 0.75 25.60 19.43
N ILE A 285 0.05 24.75 18.68
CA ILE A 285 0.65 23.79 17.73
C ILE A 285 0.73 24.35 16.30
N LEU A 286 -0.22 25.19 15.89
CA LEU A 286 -0.27 25.78 14.56
C LEU A 286 1.02 26.51 14.16
N PRO A 287 1.69 27.30 15.03
CA PRO A 287 2.98 27.90 14.72
C PRO A 287 4.04 26.88 14.29
N SER A 288 4.11 25.70 14.92
CA SER A 288 5.03 24.63 14.55
C SER A 288 4.73 24.06 13.17
N VAL A 289 3.44 23.94 12.79
CA VAL A 289 3.01 23.48 11.46
C VAL A 289 3.44 24.49 10.38
N VAL A 290 3.20 25.78 10.61
CA VAL A 290 3.61 26.86 9.70
C VAL A 290 5.14 26.91 9.56
N TYR A 291 5.85 26.77 10.67
CA TYR A 291 7.31 26.67 10.70
C TYR A 291 7.83 25.48 9.87
N ILE A 292 7.29 24.27 10.08
CA ILE A 292 7.67 23.08 9.30
C ILE A 292 7.36 23.31 7.81
N GLN A 293 6.21 23.90 7.47
CA GLN A 293 5.86 24.21 6.09
C GLN A 293 6.88 25.16 5.45
N LYS A 294 7.33 26.19 6.18
CA LYS A 294 8.37 27.12 5.73
C LYS A 294 9.69 26.42 5.45
N ILE A 295 10.12 25.52 6.34
CA ILE A 295 11.34 24.72 6.15
C ILE A 295 11.19 23.80 4.93
N LEU A 296 10.06 23.12 4.77
CA LEU A 296 9.80 22.20 3.65
C LEU A 296 9.73 22.92 2.29
N ARG A 297 9.25 24.17 2.22
CA ARG A 297 9.29 24.97 0.98
C ARG A 297 10.72 25.17 0.48
N ARG A 298 11.70 25.31 1.39
CA ARG A 298 13.11 25.51 1.04
C ARG A 298 13.90 24.20 0.94
N LYS A 299 13.49 23.18 1.70
CA LYS A 299 14.16 21.87 1.80
C LYS A 299 13.16 20.74 1.53
N ALA A 300 12.55 20.72 0.34
CA ALA A 300 11.48 19.79 -0.01
C ALA A 300 11.84 18.31 0.16
N PHE A 301 13.13 17.94 0.07
CA PHE A 301 13.62 16.58 0.30
C PHE A 301 13.34 16.06 1.72
N LEU A 302 13.13 16.96 2.70
CA LEU A 302 12.82 16.60 4.09
C LEU A 302 11.39 16.05 4.29
N ILE A 303 10.51 16.15 3.30
CA ILE A 303 9.13 15.62 3.43
C ILE A 303 9.13 14.12 3.77
N LYS A 304 10.09 13.36 3.22
CA LYS A 304 10.21 11.94 3.51
C LYS A 304 10.61 11.66 4.95
N ASN A 305 11.45 12.52 5.52
CA ASN A 305 11.85 12.42 6.92
C ASN A 305 10.68 12.75 7.86
N LEU A 306 9.90 13.78 7.54
CA LEU A 306 8.67 14.08 8.30
C LEU A 306 7.68 12.92 8.25
N GLU A 307 7.46 12.34 7.07
CA GLU A 307 6.64 11.14 6.91
C GLU A 307 7.15 9.99 7.78
N ASN A 308 8.46 9.73 7.77
CA ASN A 308 9.06 8.65 8.56
C ASN A 308 8.85 8.84 10.05
N VAL A 309 9.09 10.04 10.57
CA VAL A 309 8.97 10.36 12.00
C VAL A 309 7.51 10.35 12.45
N THR A 310 6.61 10.97 11.68
CA THR A 310 5.16 10.95 11.95
C THR A 310 4.64 9.53 11.99
N ARG A 311 4.96 8.71 10.97
CA ARG A 311 4.58 7.29 10.90
C ARG A 311 5.07 6.52 12.13
N ARG A 312 6.32 6.73 12.56
CA ARG A 312 6.90 6.04 13.72
C ARG A 312 6.19 6.43 15.02
N PHE A 313 5.86 7.71 15.20
CA PHE A 313 5.12 8.18 16.38
C PHE A 313 3.71 7.61 16.41
N LEU A 314 2.99 7.61 15.27
CA LEU A 314 1.65 7.03 15.20
C LEU A 314 1.66 5.50 15.42
N GLN A 315 2.72 4.81 15.00
CA GLN A 315 2.90 3.37 15.31
C GLN A 315 3.17 3.09 16.80
N SER A 316 3.60 4.11 17.53
CA SER A 316 4.07 4.02 18.91
C SER A 316 3.23 4.86 19.87
N LEU A 317 1.97 5.18 19.52
CA LEU A 317 1.06 5.99 20.34
C LEU A 317 0.91 5.46 21.78
N GLU A 318 1.06 4.15 21.98
CA GLU A 318 1.04 3.54 23.32
C GLU A 318 2.16 4.00 24.25
N LEU A 319 3.23 4.57 23.71
CA LEU A 319 4.36 5.12 24.48
C LEU A 319 4.17 6.59 24.87
N PHE A 320 3.17 7.26 24.32
CA PHE A 320 2.83 8.65 24.63
C PHE A 320 1.71 8.70 25.68
N GLU A 321 1.71 9.73 26.51
CA GLU A 321 0.63 10.05 27.44
C GLU A 321 -0.61 10.60 26.71
N GLU A 322 -1.75 10.70 27.41
CA GLU A 322 -3.01 11.14 26.81
C GLU A 322 -2.93 12.54 26.18
N ASN A 323 -2.38 13.52 26.91
CA ASN A 323 -2.21 14.87 26.40
C ASN A 323 -1.23 14.93 25.22
N GLU A 324 -0.19 14.10 25.22
CA GLU A 324 0.78 14.03 24.13
C GLU A 324 0.15 13.47 22.85
N ARG A 325 -0.67 12.41 22.97
CA ARG A 325 -1.43 11.85 21.85
C ARG A 325 -2.39 12.89 21.25
N LYS A 326 -3.03 13.69 22.10
CA LYS A 326 -3.89 14.79 21.67
C LYS A 326 -3.12 15.85 20.88
N LYS A 327 -1.92 16.24 21.33
CA LYS A 327 -1.03 17.16 20.59
C LYS A 327 -0.66 16.58 19.22
N LEU A 328 -0.33 15.29 19.15
CA LEU A 328 -0.04 14.61 17.88
C LEU A 328 -1.27 14.55 16.96
N ALA A 329 -2.47 14.35 17.50
CA ALA A 329 -3.71 14.36 16.73
C ALA A 329 -3.96 15.75 16.13
N ILE A 330 -3.83 16.81 16.94
CA ILE A 330 -3.98 18.20 16.50
C ILE A 330 -2.95 18.54 15.44
N PHE A 331 -1.67 18.22 15.67
CA PHE A 331 -0.62 18.43 14.68
C PHE A 331 -0.94 17.73 13.36
N THR A 332 -1.36 16.46 13.41
CA THR A 332 -1.65 15.66 12.21
C THR A 332 -2.84 16.26 11.44
N ALA A 333 -3.88 16.72 12.14
CA ALA A 333 -5.03 17.39 11.54
C ALA A 333 -4.64 18.70 10.85
N LEU A 334 -3.88 19.56 11.54
CA LEU A 334 -3.39 20.82 10.99
C LEU A 334 -2.43 20.60 9.81
N ALA A 335 -1.55 19.60 9.87
CA ALA A 335 -0.64 19.26 8.78
C ALA A 335 -1.41 18.90 7.49
N PHE A 336 -2.53 18.19 7.62
CA PHE A 336 -3.37 17.87 6.47
C PHE A 336 -4.27 19.03 6.03
N SER A 337 -4.86 19.77 6.97
CA SER A 337 -5.67 20.98 6.69
C SER A 337 -4.86 22.00 5.88
N GLN A 338 -3.64 22.27 6.33
CA GLN A 338 -2.71 23.21 5.69
C GLN A 338 -1.99 22.61 4.46
N LYS A 339 -2.40 21.42 4.00
CA LYS A 339 -1.85 20.69 2.85
C LYS A 339 -0.32 20.64 2.85
N LEU A 340 0.26 20.30 4.01
CA LEU A 340 1.69 20.37 4.28
C LEU A 340 2.50 19.52 3.27
N SER A 341 2.99 20.20 2.22
CA SER A 341 3.86 19.72 1.14
C SER A 341 3.57 18.32 0.58
N GLY A 342 2.30 17.91 0.56
CA GLY A 342 1.89 16.60 0.01
C GLY A 342 2.22 15.40 0.89
N LEU A 343 2.25 15.56 2.23
CA LEU A 343 2.38 14.44 3.16
C LEU A 343 1.40 13.30 2.80
N PRO A 344 1.88 12.06 2.61
CA PRO A 344 1.04 10.97 2.12
C PRO A 344 0.11 10.42 3.22
N ALA A 345 -1.19 10.67 3.07
CA ALA A 345 -2.22 10.21 3.99
C ALA A 345 -2.17 8.70 4.25
N GLU A 346 -1.94 7.89 3.21
CA GLU A 346 -1.87 6.42 3.34
C GLU A 346 -0.81 5.98 4.36
N THR A 347 0.42 6.50 4.28
CA THR A 347 1.50 6.02 5.17
C THR A 347 1.41 6.61 6.58
N VAL A 348 0.70 7.72 6.74
CA VAL A 348 0.44 8.36 8.04
C VAL A 348 -0.68 7.66 8.78
N PHE A 349 -1.79 7.30 8.11
CA PHE A 349 -2.92 6.64 8.77
C PHE A 349 -2.69 5.14 8.97
N GLN A 350 -2.00 4.45 8.05
CA GLN A 350 -1.80 2.99 8.12
C GLN A 350 -1.35 2.46 9.50
N PRO A 351 -0.42 3.10 10.24
CA PRO A 351 -0.01 2.65 11.57
C PRO A 351 -1.13 2.63 12.62
N LEU A 352 -2.19 3.42 12.45
CA LEU A 352 -3.29 3.49 13.40
C LEU A 352 -4.06 2.18 13.49
N LEU A 353 -4.12 1.37 12.42
CA LEU A 353 -4.81 0.09 12.43
C LEU A 353 -3.98 -1.07 13.02
N LYS A 354 -2.93 -0.76 13.81
CA LYS A 354 -2.20 -1.78 14.57
C LYS A 354 -3.11 -2.36 15.66
N ASP A 355 -3.34 -3.68 15.64
CA ASP A 355 -4.27 -4.39 16.55
C ASP A 355 -4.11 -4.02 18.03
N THR A 356 -2.87 -3.86 18.50
CA THR A 356 -2.59 -3.52 19.90
C THR A 356 -3.07 -2.12 20.29
N LEU A 357 -3.00 -1.14 19.37
CA LEU A 357 -3.45 0.22 19.61
C LEU A 357 -4.99 0.30 19.56
N VAL A 358 -5.58 -0.41 18.60
CA VAL A 358 -7.04 -0.46 18.42
C VAL A 358 -7.70 -1.14 19.61
N ALA A 359 -7.18 -2.29 20.05
CA ALA A 359 -7.72 -3.03 21.20
C ALA A 359 -7.70 -2.20 22.50
N LYS A 360 -6.70 -1.32 22.68
CA LYS A 360 -6.59 -0.42 23.83
C LYS A 360 -7.48 0.84 23.74
N GLY A 361 -8.20 1.05 22.63
CA GLY A 361 -9.00 2.26 22.40
C GLY A 361 -8.17 3.54 22.14
N ILE A 362 -6.85 3.43 22.02
CA ILE A 362 -5.95 4.57 21.78
C ILE A 362 -6.25 5.21 20.42
N VAL A 363 -6.53 4.37 19.43
CA VAL A 363 -6.83 4.80 18.05
C VAL A 363 -8.12 5.58 18.00
N LEU A 364 -9.17 5.09 18.66
CA LEU A 364 -10.47 5.75 18.70
C LEU A 364 -10.36 7.17 19.28
N ASN A 365 -9.63 7.34 20.38
CA ASN A 365 -9.40 8.67 20.97
C ASN A 365 -8.62 9.57 20.01
N PHE A 366 -7.51 9.07 19.45
CA PHE A 366 -6.68 9.82 18.51
C PHE A 366 -7.48 10.30 17.28
N VAL A 367 -8.25 9.42 16.64
CA VAL A 367 -9.03 9.80 15.45
C VAL A 367 -10.16 10.77 15.80
N THR A 368 -10.71 10.69 17.01
CA THR A 368 -11.75 11.63 17.47
C THR A 368 -11.18 13.04 17.61
N ASP A 369 -10.04 13.18 18.29
CA ASP A 369 -9.34 14.47 18.40
C ASP A 369 -8.92 15.00 17.02
N PHE A 370 -8.42 14.11 16.15
CA PHE A 370 -8.04 14.45 14.78
C PHE A 370 -9.24 14.95 13.95
N PHE A 371 -10.39 14.27 13.98
CA PHE A 371 -11.58 14.66 13.22
C PHE A 371 -12.13 16.00 13.69
N ASN A 372 -12.26 16.17 15.02
CA ASN A 372 -12.72 17.43 15.60
C ASN A 372 -11.84 18.60 15.17
N GLU A 373 -10.52 18.44 15.24
CA GLU A 373 -9.57 19.49 14.84
C GLU A 373 -9.60 19.75 13.33
N TYR A 374 -9.66 18.70 12.51
CA TYR A 374 -9.65 18.84 11.04
C TYR A 374 -10.90 19.57 10.54
N LEU A 375 -12.07 19.26 11.12
CA LEU A 375 -13.36 19.82 10.72
C LEU A 375 -13.59 21.28 11.15
N VAL A 376 -12.71 21.89 11.95
CA VAL A 376 -12.82 23.32 12.26
C VAL A 376 -12.62 24.18 11.01
N GLU A 377 -11.77 23.76 10.07
CA GLU A 377 -11.43 24.50 8.84
C GLU A 377 -11.83 23.77 7.54
N ASN A 378 -12.22 22.50 7.62
CA ASN A 378 -12.49 21.66 6.46
C ASN A 378 -13.90 21.07 6.53
N SER A 379 -14.47 20.76 5.38
CA SER A 379 -15.78 20.11 5.30
C SER A 379 -15.70 18.61 5.63
N LEU A 380 -16.85 17.98 5.88
CA LEU A 380 -16.93 16.52 5.98
C LEU A 380 -16.45 15.85 4.68
N ASP A 381 -16.79 16.40 3.52
CA ASP A 381 -16.35 15.86 2.22
C ASP A 381 -14.82 15.88 2.09
N ASP A 382 -14.16 16.93 2.58
CA ASP A 382 -12.70 16.99 2.65
C ASP A 382 -12.12 15.93 3.58
N LEU A 383 -12.78 15.69 4.72
CA LEU A 383 -12.38 14.64 5.65
C LEU A 383 -12.52 13.24 5.02
N ILE A 384 -13.64 12.97 4.36
CA ILE A 384 -13.85 11.70 3.65
C ILE A 384 -12.84 11.55 2.51
N SER A 385 -12.56 12.63 1.77
CA SER A 385 -11.55 12.63 0.70
C SER A 385 -10.15 12.27 1.20
N ILE A 386 -9.74 12.80 2.36
CA ILE A 386 -8.43 12.46 2.92
C ILE A 386 -8.38 11.06 3.50
N LEU A 387 -9.48 10.58 4.12
CA LEU A 387 -9.59 9.19 4.57
C LEU A 387 -9.54 8.21 3.38
N ARG A 388 -10.16 8.56 2.25
CA ARG A 388 -10.10 7.76 1.01
C ARG A 388 -8.68 7.72 0.44
N ARG A 389 -7.97 8.86 0.41
CA ARG A 389 -6.52 8.90 0.08
C ARG A 389 -5.67 8.10 1.09
N GLY A 390 -6.15 7.99 2.32
CA GLY A 390 -5.57 7.18 3.39
C GLY A 390 -5.92 5.68 3.33
N LYS A 391 -6.84 5.27 2.45
CA LYS A 391 -7.46 3.93 2.43
C LYS A 391 -8.14 3.54 3.76
N MET A 392 -8.78 4.53 4.40
CA MET A 392 -9.42 4.41 5.70
C MET A 392 -10.94 4.60 5.67
N ASP A 393 -11.50 5.11 4.57
CA ASP A 393 -12.93 5.43 4.50
C ASP A 393 -13.83 4.20 4.58
N ASP A 394 -13.39 3.03 4.10
CA ASP A 394 -14.09 1.74 4.26
C ASP A 394 -13.85 1.08 5.64
N LYS A 395 -13.01 1.69 6.48
CA LYS A 395 -12.50 1.08 7.72
C LYS A 395 -12.86 1.87 8.96
N LEU A 396 -13.86 2.74 8.89
CA LEU A 396 -14.27 3.60 10.01
C LEU A 396 -14.62 2.80 11.27
N LEU A 397 -15.27 1.64 11.11
CA LEU A 397 -15.57 0.73 12.22
C LEU A 397 -14.32 0.07 12.80
N GLU A 398 -13.24 -0.09 12.02
CA GLU A 398 -11.99 -0.71 12.49
C GLU A 398 -11.23 0.16 13.49
N PHE A 399 -11.54 1.47 13.59
CA PHE A 399 -10.98 2.34 14.63
C PHE A 399 -11.47 2.02 16.03
N LEU A 400 -12.65 1.38 16.16
CA LEU A 400 -13.19 0.98 17.44
C LEU A 400 -12.50 -0.30 17.94
N PRO A 401 -12.32 -0.45 19.27
CA PRO A 401 -11.87 -1.70 19.87
C PRO A 401 -12.72 -2.88 19.39
N PRO A 402 -12.15 -4.09 19.17
CA PRO A 402 -12.89 -5.23 18.63
C PRO A 402 -14.17 -5.59 19.40
N THR A 403 -14.20 -5.37 20.71
CA THR A 403 -15.36 -5.61 21.58
C THR A 403 -16.51 -4.61 21.39
N LYS A 404 -16.28 -3.50 20.68
CA LYS A 404 -17.24 -2.41 20.46
C LYS A 404 -17.47 -2.10 18.98
N ARG A 405 -17.08 -2.99 18.06
CA ARG A 405 -17.24 -2.76 16.61
C ARG A 405 -18.68 -3.01 16.16
N THR A 406 -19.59 -2.13 16.57
CA THR A 406 -20.98 -2.12 16.12
C THR A 406 -21.38 -0.74 15.62
N THR A 407 -22.43 -0.69 14.80
CA THR A 407 -23.02 0.55 14.28
C THR A 407 -23.50 1.46 15.39
N GLU A 408 -24.08 0.88 16.44
CA GLU A 408 -24.62 1.61 17.59
C GLU A 408 -23.50 2.23 18.40
N SER A 409 -22.42 1.48 18.69
CA SER A 409 -21.28 2.01 19.42
C SER A 409 -20.54 3.09 18.63
N PHE A 410 -20.50 2.99 17.30
CA PHE A 410 -19.96 4.03 16.44
C PHE A 410 -20.81 5.31 16.54
N ALA A 411 -22.12 5.19 16.37
CA ALA A 411 -23.06 6.30 16.45
C ALA A 411 -23.01 6.97 17.83
N GLU A 412 -23.04 6.20 18.92
CA GLU A 412 -23.00 6.71 20.29
C GLU A 412 -21.72 7.52 20.55
N HIS A 413 -20.55 6.96 20.22
CA HIS A 413 -19.27 7.61 20.45
C HIS A 413 -19.13 8.92 19.67
N PHE A 414 -19.36 8.89 18.36
CA PHE A 414 -19.14 10.06 17.50
C PHE A 414 -20.23 11.12 17.69
N THR A 415 -21.47 10.75 18.02
CA THR A 415 -22.50 11.72 18.43
C THR A 415 -22.10 12.44 19.71
N LYS A 416 -21.63 11.70 20.72
CA LYS A 416 -21.13 12.29 21.96
C LYS A 416 -19.93 13.21 21.74
N ALA A 417 -19.11 12.91 20.74
CA ALA A 417 -17.97 13.74 20.34
C ALA A 417 -18.35 14.96 19.47
N GLY A 418 -19.64 15.17 19.15
CA GLY A 418 -20.11 16.29 18.30
C GLY A 418 -20.01 16.04 16.79
N LEU A 419 -19.74 14.80 16.37
CA LEU A 419 -19.50 14.39 14.98
C LEU A 419 -20.72 13.70 14.37
N THR A 420 -21.91 14.27 14.54
CA THR A 420 -23.18 13.70 14.05
C THR A 420 -23.22 13.54 12.53
N ALA A 421 -22.69 14.51 11.79
CA ALA A 421 -22.61 14.43 10.32
C ALA A 421 -21.77 13.22 9.84
N LEU A 422 -20.75 12.82 10.60
CA LEU A 422 -19.95 11.62 10.30
C LEU A 422 -20.77 10.35 10.55
N VAL A 423 -21.63 10.34 11.56
CA VAL A 423 -22.55 9.22 11.86
C VAL A 423 -23.55 9.05 10.72
N GLU A 424 -24.23 10.11 10.31
CA GLU A 424 -25.18 10.10 9.19
C GLU A 424 -24.52 9.65 7.87
N TYR A 425 -23.29 10.09 7.63
CA TYR A 425 -22.50 9.62 6.47
C TYR A 425 -22.23 8.12 6.55
N ASN A 426 -21.79 7.62 7.71
CA ASN A 426 -21.49 6.20 7.89
C ASN A 426 -22.74 5.32 7.78
N GLU A 427 -23.87 5.75 8.32
CA GLU A 427 -25.16 5.05 8.19
C GLU A 427 -25.59 4.94 6.73
N ARG A 428 -25.55 6.05 5.99
CA ARG A 428 -25.84 6.09 4.55
C ARG A 428 -24.90 5.18 3.77
N LYS A 429 -23.60 5.24 4.06
CA LYS A 429 -22.60 4.39 3.40
C LYS A 429 -22.85 2.91 3.65
N ILE A 430 -23.14 2.52 4.90
CA ILE A 430 -23.46 1.13 5.24
C ILE A 430 -24.74 0.68 4.53
N PHE A 431 -25.76 1.55 4.48
CA PHE A 431 -27.00 1.29 3.74
C PHE A 431 -26.72 1.06 2.25
N GLU A 432 -25.93 1.92 1.60
CA GLU A 432 -25.53 1.76 0.20
C GLU A 432 -24.73 0.48 -0.07
N VAL A 433 -23.85 0.08 0.86
CA VAL A 433 -23.10 -1.18 0.75
C VAL A 433 -24.04 -2.37 0.83
N LYS A 434 -24.98 -2.38 1.80
CA LYS A 434 -26.00 -3.44 1.90
C LYS A 434 -26.85 -3.53 0.64
N LEU A 435 -27.31 -2.40 0.09
CA LEU A 435 -28.05 -2.38 -1.18
C LEU A 435 -27.25 -3.00 -2.32
N LYS A 436 -25.94 -2.69 -2.42
CA LYS A 436 -25.05 -3.29 -3.43
C LYS A 436 -24.87 -4.79 -3.23
N GLU A 437 -24.75 -5.26 -2.00
CA GLU A 437 -24.62 -6.68 -1.67
C GLU A 437 -25.89 -7.46 -2.03
N ILE A 438 -27.07 -6.98 -1.59
CA ILE A 438 -28.37 -7.58 -1.92
C ILE A 438 -28.53 -7.65 -3.44
N LYS A 439 -28.25 -6.56 -4.15
CA LYS A 439 -28.31 -6.53 -5.61
C LYS A 439 -27.36 -7.53 -6.25
N ALA A 440 -26.12 -7.64 -5.79
CA ALA A 440 -25.14 -8.56 -6.34
C ALA A 440 -25.56 -10.03 -6.14
N VAL A 441 -26.06 -10.37 -4.95
CA VAL A 441 -26.61 -11.71 -4.67
C VAL A 441 -27.80 -12.00 -5.57
N LEU A 442 -28.75 -11.07 -5.68
CA LEU A 442 -29.92 -11.21 -6.55
C LEU A 442 -29.50 -11.42 -8.00
N THR A 443 -28.62 -10.56 -8.55
CA THR A 443 -28.13 -10.71 -9.92
C THR A 443 -27.46 -12.06 -10.16
N SER A 444 -26.70 -12.60 -9.19
CA SER A 444 -26.09 -13.94 -9.31
C SER A 444 -27.15 -15.02 -9.43
N GLN A 445 -28.12 -15.05 -8.51
CA GLN A 445 -29.17 -16.07 -8.49
C GLN A 445 -30.06 -16.00 -9.73
N VAL A 446 -30.34 -14.79 -10.19
CA VAL A 446 -31.08 -14.53 -11.43
C VAL A 446 -30.32 -15.02 -12.65
N THR A 447 -28.99 -14.82 -12.69
CA THR A 447 -28.12 -15.27 -13.79
C THR A 447 -27.99 -16.79 -13.83
N GLU A 448 -27.97 -17.42 -12.66
CA GLU A 448 -27.92 -18.88 -12.50
C GLU A 448 -29.28 -19.55 -12.75
N GLU A 449 -30.33 -18.77 -13.05
CA GLU A 449 -31.71 -19.23 -13.26
C GLU A 449 -32.21 -20.11 -12.08
N ILE A 450 -31.87 -19.71 -10.84
CA ILE A 450 -32.37 -20.38 -9.63
C ILE A 450 -33.91 -20.30 -9.61
N ASN A 451 -34.55 -21.26 -8.94
CA ASN A 451 -35.99 -21.30 -8.77
C ASN A 451 -36.55 -19.98 -8.21
N VAL A 452 -37.59 -19.44 -8.86
CA VAL A 452 -38.16 -18.12 -8.55
C VAL A 452 -38.70 -18.03 -7.13
N ASP A 453 -39.31 -19.10 -6.60
CA ASP A 453 -39.85 -19.12 -5.23
C ASP A 453 -38.71 -19.06 -4.19
N GLU A 454 -37.62 -19.79 -4.43
CA GLU A 454 -36.43 -19.76 -3.56
C GLU A 454 -35.80 -18.36 -3.51
N VAL A 455 -35.62 -17.72 -4.67
CA VAL A 455 -35.10 -16.36 -4.75
C VAL A 455 -36.08 -15.38 -4.09
N THR A 456 -37.38 -15.55 -4.27
CA THR A 456 -38.41 -14.69 -3.68
C THR A 456 -38.38 -14.71 -2.16
N GLU A 457 -38.31 -15.89 -1.54
CA GLU A 457 -38.19 -16.00 -0.08
C GLU A 457 -36.86 -15.44 0.43
N MET A 458 -35.77 -15.64 -0.30
CA MET A 458 -34.47 -15.06 0.02
C MET A 458 -34.52 -13.53 0.01
N VAL A 459 -35.04 -12.91 -1.06
CA VAL A 459 -35.11 -11.45 -1.18
C VAL A 459 -36.05 -10.87 -0.12
N LYS A 460 -37.22 -11.48 0.13
CA LYS A 460 -38.12 -11.08 1.22
C LYS A 460 -37.39 -11.00 2.55
N GLN A 461 -36.62 -12.03 2.88
CA GLN A 461 -35.86 -12.09 4.12
C GLN A 461 -34.80 -10.98 4.17
N GLN A 462 -34.03 -10.77 3.09
CA GLN A 462 -33.00 -9.72 3.04
C GLN A 462 -33.59 -8.31 3.12
N VAL A 463 -34.72 -8.05 2.44
CA VAL A 463 -35.44 -6.78 2.49
C VAL A 463 -35.91 -6.48 3.92
N LYS A 464 -36.46 -7.51 4.60
CA LYS A 464 -36.92 -7.40 5.98
C LYS A 464 -35.77 -7.14 6.96
N ASP A 465 -34.66 -7.87 6.82
CA ASP A 465 -33.48 -7.73 7.69
C ASP A 465 -32.78 -6.38 7.50
N ALA A 466 -32.73 -5.88 6.27
CA ALA A 466 -32.14 -4.58 5.94
C ALA A 466 -33.07 -3.39 6.18
N LYS A 467 -34.37 -3.63 6.43
CA LYS A 467 -35.41 -2.60 6.61
C LYS A 467 -35.44 -1.60 5.45
N LEU A 468 -35.40 -2.11 4.22
CA LEU A 468 -35.34 -1.26 3.04
C LEU A 468 -36.65 -0.46 2.86
N PRO A 469 -36.59 0.83 2.52
CA PRO A 469 -37.75 1.59 2.06
C PRO A 469 -38.34 0.98 0.80
N GLU A 470 -39.67 1.10 0.62
CA GLU A 470 -40.39 0.54 -0.53
C GLU A 470 -39.76 0.93 -1.88
N THR A 471 -39.34 2.20 -2.02
CA THR A 471 -38.70 2.71 -3.24
C THR A 471 -37.38 2.00 -3.56
N GLU A 472 -36.57 1.70 -2.54
CA GLU A 472 -35.28 1.01 -2.72
C GLU A 472 -35.47 -0.48 -3.01
N VAL A 473 -36.52 -1.10 -2.47
CA VAL A 473 -36.89 -2.49 -2.79
C VAL A 473 -37.14 -2.63 -4.29
N VAL A 474 -37.99 -1.78 -4.86
CA VAL A 474 -38.30 -1.76 -6.29
C VAL A 474 -37.03 -1.59 -7.12
N HIS A 475 -36.19 -0.62 -6.76
CA HIS A 475 -34.94 -0.35 -7.48
C HIS A 475 -33.96 -1.53 -7.45
N VAL A 476 -33.76 -2.15 -6.29
CA VAL A 476 -32.82 -3.28 -6.14
C VAL A 476 -33.30 -4.49 -6.91
N ILE A 477 -34.60 -4.81 -6.86
CA ILE A 477 -35.15 -5.96 -7.58
C ILE A 477 -35.02 -5.77 -9.08
N TRP A 478 -35.49 -4.62 -9.58
CA TRP A 478 -35.44 -4.31 -11.00
C TRP A 478 -34.00 -4.28 -11.52
N ASP A 479 -33.08 -3.59 -10.82
CA ASP A 479 -31.67 -3.57 -11.21
C ASP A 479 -31.07 -4.99 -11.15
N GLY A 480 -31.42 -5.80 -10.14
CA GLY A 480 -30.96 -7.17 -9.98
C GLY A 480 -31.31 -8.05 -11.19
N ILE A 481 -32.58 -7.96 -11.61
CA ILE A 481 -33.14 -8.64 -12.79
C ILE A 481 -32.46 -8.14 -14.07
N MET A 482 -32.40 -6.83 -14.27
CA MET A 482 -31.90 -6.23 -15.51
C MET A 482 -30.38 -6.37 -15.69
N ASN A 483 -29.61 -6.38 -14.60
CA ASN A 483 -28.15 -6.61 -14.68
C ASN A 483 -27.79 -8.04 -15.09
N ALA A 484 -28.71 -9.00 -14.94
CA ALA A 484 -28.52 -10.38 -15.38
C ALA A 484 -28.80 -10.58 -16.89
N VAL A 485 -29.32 -9.56 -17.58
CA VAL A 485 -29.64 -9.65 -19.02
C VAL A 485 -28.35 -9.86 -19.82
N GLN A 486 -28.34 -10.95 -20.60
CA GLN A 486 -27.23 -11.28 -21.49
C GLN A 486 -27.37 -10.55 -22.83
N TRP A 487 -26.50 -9.56 -23.06
CA TRP A 487 -26.56 -8.69 -24.24
C TRP A 487 -25.88 -9.29 -25.48
N SER A 488 -26.54 -9.18 -26.62
CA SER A 488 -25.99 -9.42 -27.96
C SER A 488 -25.47 -8.13 -28.58
N GLY A 489 -24.21 -8.14 -29.04
CA GLY A 489 -23.53 -6.94 -29.54
C GLY A 489 -24.00 -6.40 -30.90
N LYS A 490 -24.79 -7.16 -31.67
CA LYS A 490 -25.20 -6.75 -33.04
C LYS A 490 -26.69 -6.85 -33.33
N ASN A 491 -27.49 -7.44 -32.45
CA ASN A 491 -28.89 -7.75 -32.75
C ASN A 491 -29.85 -7.11 -31.73
N GLN A 492 -30.48 -6.02 -32.16
CA GLN A 492 -31.44 -5.27 -31.34
C GLN A 492 -32.69 -6.09 -30.99
N GLN A 493 -33.14 -6.98 -31.88
CA GLN A 493 -34.27 -7.86 -31.58
C GLN A 493 -33.92 -8.90 -30.52
N GLN A 494 -32.73 -9.51 -30.60
CA GLN A 494 -32.26 -10.44 -29.56
C GLN A 494 -32.16 -9.77 -28.20
N ASN A 495 -31.69 -8.52 -28.15
CA ASN A 495 -31.62 -7.75 -26.91
C ASN A 495 -33.02 -7.49 -26.34
N SER A 496 -33.99 -7.13 -27.19
CA SER A 496 -35.38 -6.92 -26.78
C SER A 496 -35.99 -8.21 -26.24
N ASN A 497 -35.79 -9.33 -26.94
CA ASN A 497 -36.27 -10.65 -26.50
C ASN A 497 -35.60 -11.11 -25.19
N ALA A 498 -34.31 -10.83 -25.00
CA ALA A 498 -33.59 -11.17 -23.76
C ALA A 498 -34.16 -10.41 -22.56
N VAL A 499 -34.44 -9.11 -22.72
CA VAL A 499 -35.08 -8.29 -21.69
C VAL A 499 -36.48 -8.81 -21.37
N LEU A 500 -37.31 -9.06 -22.39
CA LEU A 500 -38.67 -9.57 -22.18
C LEU A 500 -38.67 -10.95 -21.54
N ARG A 501 -37.75 -11.85 -21.93
CA ARG A 501 -37.56 -13.14 -21.25
C ARG A 501 -37.27 -12.92 -19.78
N GLN A 502 -36.36 -12.00 -19.46
CA GLN A 502 -36.00 -11.71 -18.08
C GLN A 502 -37.18 -11.18 -17.26
N VAL A 503 -37.89 -10.18 -17.79
CA VAL A 503 -39.08 -9.60 -17.14
C VAL A 503 -40.16 -10.66 -16.93
N LYS A 504 -40.44 -11.50 -17.93
CA LYS A 504 -41.47 -12.54 -17.84
C LYS A 504 -41.11 -13.64 -16.84
N THR A 505 -39.85 -14.11 -16.84
CA THR A 505 -39.40 -15.15 -15.90
C THR A 505 -39.46 -14.66 -14.45
N TRP A 506 -39.12 -13.40 -14.19
CA TRP A 506 -38.99 -12.86 -12.84
C TRP A 506 -40.18 -11.97 -12.41
N ALA A 507 -41.26 -11.95 -13.20
CA ALA A 507 -42.51 -11.28 -12.85
C ALA A 507 -43.10 -11.76 -11.51
N PRO A 508 -43.08 -13.07 -11.15
CA PRO A 508 -43.61 -13.49 -9.85
C PRO A 508 -42.87 -12.86 -8.66
N LEU A 509 -41.55 -12.66 -8.78
CA LEU A 509 -40.74 -11.95 -7.78
C LEU A 509 -41.17 -10.48 -7.67
N LEU A 510 -41.35 -9.80 -8.81
CA LEU A 510 -41.82 -8.41 -8.85
C LEU A 510 -43.22 -8.27 -8.27
N ASN A 511 -44.18 -9.12 -8.66
CA ASN A 511 -45.56 -9.09 -8.16
C ASN A 511 -45.60 -9.27 -6.63
N THR A 512 -44.79 -10.21 -6.12
CA THR A 512 -44.76 -10.49 -4.67
C THR A 512 -44.21 -9.32 -3.84
N LEU A 513 -43.26 -8.55 -4.36
CA LEU A 513 -42.52 -7.52 -3.61
C LEU A 513 -42.87 -6.08 -4.00
N CYS A 514 -43.55 -5.88 -5.13
CA CYS A 514 -43.98 -4.59 -5.67
C CYS A 514 -45.52 -4.54 -5.77
N SER A 515 -46.21 -4.81 -4.65
CA SER A 515 -47.66 -5.09 -4.62
C SER A 515 -48.55 -3.90 -4.26
N THR A 516 -47.97 -2.72 -4.02
CA THR A 516 -48.73 -1.50 -3.71
C THR A 516 -48.72 -0.58 -4.93
N GLY A 517 -49.80 0.18 -5.16
CA GLY A 517 -49.85 1.13 -6.28
C GLY A 517 -48.72 2.17 -6.27
N ASN A 518 -48.16 2.51 -5.09
CA ASN A 518 -46.96 3.35 -4.99
C ASN A 518 -45.71 2.64 -5.52
N MET A 519 -45.50 1.37 -5.17
CA MET A 519 -44.38 0.56 -5.67
C MET A 519 -44.50 0.29 -7.16
N GLU A 520 -45.70 0.01 -7.66
CA GLU A 520 -45.98 -0.15 -9.09
C GLU A 520 -45.64 1.13 -9.86
N MET A 521 -46.05 2.29 -9.33
CA MET A 521 -45.73 3.59 -9.94
C MET A 521 -44.21 3.86 -9.93
N GLU A 522 -43.53 3.52 -8.85
CA GLU A 522 -42.06 3.63 -8.77
C GLU A 522 -41.38 2.69 -9.76
N LEU A 523 -41.89 1.46 -9.93
CA LEU A 523 -41.40 0.50 -10.91
C LEU A 523 -41.56 1.06 -12.32
N MET A 524 -42.72 1.62 -12.65
CA MET A 524 -42.98 2.27 -13.93
C MET A 524 -41.99 3.42 -14.20
N TYR A 525 -41.72 4.28 -13.21
CA TYR A 525 -40.69 5.32 -13.36
C TYR A 525 -39.28 4.75 -13.50
N LYS A 526 -38.92 3.70 -12.76
CA LYS A 526 -37.61 3.05 -12.86
C LYS A 526 -37.39 2.44 -14.24
N VAL A 527 -38.40 1.77 -14.80
CA VAL A 527 -38.39 1.23 -16.17
C VAL A 527 -38.22 2.36 -17.18
N GLN A 528 -39.02 3.43 -17.07
CA GLN A 528 -38.90 4.62 -17.93
C GLN A 528 -37.48 5.19 -17.94
N MET A 529 -36.91 5.36 -16.74
CA MET A 529 -35.57 5.93 -16.55
C MET A 529 -34.48 5.08 -17.19
N GLN A 530 -34.51 3.77 -16.95
CA GLN A 530 -33.50 2.87 -17.53
C GLN A 530 -33.65 2.75 -19.04
N CYS A 531 -34.87 2.68 -19.56
CA CYS A 531 -35.14 2.70 -21.00
C CYS A 531 -34.66 4.00 -21.66
N TYR A 532 -34.72 5.14 -20.97
CA TYR A 532 -34.21 6.42 -21.46
C TYR A 532 -32.68 6.47 -21.49
N GLU A 533 -32.03 5.92 -20.47
CA GLU A 533 -30.57 5.98 -20.31
C GLU A 533 -29.83 4.96 -21.17
N ASP A 534 -30.45 3.82 -21.52
CA ASP A 534 -29.89 2.83 -22.44
C ASP A 534 -30.64 2.80 -23.79
N ALA A 535 -29.96 3.25 -24.84
CA ALA A 535 -30.49 3.26 -26.21
C ALA A 535 -30.94 1.87 -26.72
N LYS A 536 -30.42 0.77 -26.15
CA LYS A 536 -30.87 -0.59 -26.49
C LYS A 536 -32.28 -0.88 -25.99
N LEU A 537 -32.70 -0.23 -24.91
CA LEU A 537 -33.97 -0.42 -24.21
C LEU A 537 -35.07 0.55 -24.65
N MET A 538 -34.72 1.67 -25.31
CA MET A 538 -35.68 2.68 -25.74
C MET A 538 -36.90 2.13 -26.50
N LYS A 539 -36.70 1.13 -27.37
CA LYS A 539 -37.79 0.58 -28.20
C LYS A 539 -38.60 -0.53 -27.51
N VAL A 540 -38.05 -1.16 -26.46
CA VAL A 540 -38.72 -2.30 -25.79
C VAL A 540 -39.65 -1.83 -24.66
N PHE A 541 -39.62 -0.54 -24.30
CA PHE A 541 -40.43 0.02 -23.22
C PHE A 541 -41.93 -0.37 -23.28
N PRO A 542 -42.65 -0.20 -24.41
CA PRO A 542 -44.07 -0.56 -24.46
C PRO A 542 -44.32 -2.07 -24.24
N GLU A 543 -43.44 -2.91 -24.76
CA GLU A 543 -43.54 -4.38 -24.61
C GLU A 543 -43.23 -4.82 -23.18
N VAL A 544 -42.30 -4.14 -22.49
CA VAL A 544 -42.02 -4.37 -21.06
C VAL A 544 -43.24 -4.00 -20.23
N VAL A 545 -43.82 -2.80 -20.42
CA VAL A 545 -45.02 -2.37 -19.67
C VAL A 545 -46.18 -3.33 -19.90
N ARG A 546 -46.44 -3.73 -21.15
CA ARG A 546 -47.47 -4.71 -21.47
C ARG A 546 -47.19 -6.05 -20.78
N SER A 547 -45.96 -6.54 -20.80
CA SER A 547 -45.61 -7.80 -20.14
C SER A 547 -45.80 -7.73 -18.62
N LEU A 548 -45.54 -6.58 -18.01
CA LEU A 548 -45.77 -6.36 -16.57
C LEU A 548 -47.27 -6.30 -16.25
N TYR A 549 -48.09 -5.70 -17.12
CA TYR A 549 -49.56 -5.73 -17.01
C TYR A 549 -50.12 -7.14 -17.15
N GLU A 550 -49.74 -7.87 -18.22
CA GLU A 550 -50.20 -9.24 -18.50
C GLU A 550 -49.85 -10.26 -17.39
N LEU A 551 -48.88 -9.95 -16.54
CA LEU A 551 -48.40 -10.80 -15.46
C LEU A 551 -48.79 -10.27 -14.07
N ASP A 552 -49.78 -9.39 -14.01
CA ASP A 552 -50.34 -8.79 -12.79
C ASP A 552 -49.30 -8.08 -11.92
N VAL A 553 -48.23 -7.53 -12.53
CA VAL A 553 -47.19 -6.74 -11.82
C VAL A 553 -47.54 -5.25 -11.80
N LEU A 554 -48.22 -4.74 -12.83
CA LEU A 554 -48.70 -3.35 -12.88
C LEU A 554 -50.21 -3.36 -13.07
N ALA A 555 -50.93 -2.69 -12.18
CA ALA A 555 -52.36 -2.47 -12.34
C ALA A 555 -52.66 -1.48 -13.46
N GLU A 556 -53.83 -1.61 -14.06
CA GLU A 556 -54.34 -0.71 -15.09
C GLU A 556 -54.31 0.75 -14.62
N ASP A 557 -54.86 1.00 -13.42
CA ASP A 557 -54.90 2.32 -12.79
C ASP A 557 -53.51 2.98 -12.71
N THR A 558 -52.48 2.20 -12.39
CA THR A 558 -51.10 2.69 -12.31
C THR A 558 -50.59 3.13 -13.69
N ILE A 559 -50.86 2.34 -14.72
CA ILE A 559 -50.45 2.62 -16.11
C ILE A 559 -51.15 3.87 -16.63
N LEU A 560 -52.48 3.96 -16.45
CA LEU A 560 -53.29 5.11 -16.84
C LEU A 560 -52.87 6.38 -16.07
N HIS A 561 -52.59 6.25 -14.78
CA HIS A 561 -52.09 7.36 -13.97
C HIS A 561 -50.74 7.87 -14.46
N TRP A 562 -49.77 6.98 -14.74
CA TRP A 562 -48.49 7.35 -15.31
C TRP A 562 -48.61 8.02 -16.68
N TYR A 563 -49.48 7.47 -17.54
CA TYR A 563 -49.71 7.99 -18.89
C TYR A 563 -50.28 9.41 -18.85
N ARG A 564 -51.34 9.64 -18.06
CA ARG A 564 -52.06 10.92 -18.00
C ARG A 564 -51.35 11.96 -17.11
N LYS A 565 -50.84 11.56 -15.95
CA LYS A 565 -50.38 12.47 -14.87
C LYS A 565 -48.94 12.29 -14.43
N GLY A 566 -48.19 11.36 -15.02
CA GLY A 566 -46.80 11.12 -14.63
C GLY A 566 -45.92 12.38 -14.71
N THR A 567 -45.05 12.54 -13.72
CA THR A 567 -44.30 13.78 -13.48
C THR A 567 -42.86 13.73 -13.98
N ASN A 568 -42.33 12.55 -14.28
CA ASN A 568 -40.95 12.38 -14.73
C ASN A 568 -40.78 12.79 -16.21
N PRO A 569 -39.99 13.84 -16.53
CA PRO A 569 -39.87 14.35 -17.91
C PRO A 569 -38.95 13.52 -18.81
N LYS A 570 -38.08 12.65 -18.27
CA LYS A 570 -37.05 11.94 -19.04
C LYS A 570 -37.67 10.97 -20.05
N GLY A 571 -37.56 11.27 -21.35
CA GLY A 571 -38.08 10.42 -22.43
C GLY A 571 -39.62 10.36 -22.52
N ARG A 572 -40.34 11.13 -21.70
CA ARG A 572 -41.80 11.02 -21.52
C ARG A 572 -42.58 11.09 -22.85
N GLN A 573 -42.30 12.10 -23.68
CA GLN A 573 -43.01 12.27 -24.95
C GLN A 573 -42.89 11.04 -25.86
N THR A 574 -41.70 10.45 -25.93
CA THR A 574 -41.43 9.25 -26.75
C THR A 574 -42.16 8.03 -26.19
N PHE A 575 -42.11 7.82 -24.87
CA PHE A 575 -42.70 6.65 -24.24
C PHE A 575 -44.22 6.70 -24.18
N VAL A 576 -44.80 7.87 -23.88
CA VAL A 576 -46.26 8.08 -23.94
C VAL A 576 -46.77 7.77 -25.34
N LYS A 577 -46.13 8.33 -26.39
CA LYS A 577 -46.50 8.02 -27.77
C LYS A 577 -46.32 6.53 -28.12
N GLY A 578 -45.30 5.88 -27.58
CA GLY A 578 -45.06 4.45 -27.80
C GLY A 578 -46.09 3.54 -27.11
N LEU A 579 -46.67 4.00 -26.00
CA LEU A 579 -47.64 3.25 -25.19
C LEU A 579 -49.10 3.59 -25.55
N GLU A 580 -49.35 4.69 -26.27
CA GLU A 580 -50.67 5.17 -26.69
C GLU A 580 -51.58 4.06 -27.28
N PRO A 581 -51.13 3.21 -28.21
CA PRO A 581 -52.00 2.14 -28.74
C PRO A 581 -52.44 1.11 -27.68
N PHE A 582 -51.60 0.89 -26.65
CA PHE A 582 -51.93 -0.03 -25.57
C PHE A 582 -52.87 0.62 -24.54
N VAL A 583 -52.71 1.91 -24.28
CA VAL A 583 -53.61 2.67 -23.40
C VAL A 583 -55.01 2.79 -23.99
N ASN A 584 -55.12 3.07 -25.30
CA ASN A 584 -56.42 3.09 -25.97
C ASN A 584 -57.12 1.73 -25.85
N TRP A 585 -56.36 0.63 -25.97
CA TRP A 585 -56.91 -0.72 -25.79
C TRP A 585 -57.39 -0.97 -24.35
N LEU A 586 -56.67 -0.50 -23.33
CA LEU A 586 -57.12 -0.61 -21.93
C LEU A 586 -58.44 0.15 -21.73
N GLU A 587 -58.52 1.39 -22.22
CA GLU A 587 -59.72 2.24 -22.09
C GLU A 587 -60.92 1.69 -22.88
N GLU A 588 -60.71 1.13 -24.08
CA GLU A 588 -61.78 0.54 -24.90
C GLU A 588 -62.26 -0.81 -24.34
N ALA A 589 -61.39 -1.60 -23.71
CA ALA A 589 -61.75 -2.88 -23.12
C ALA A 589 -62.63 -2.72 -21.86
N GLU A 590 -62.49 -1.62 -21.12
CA GLU A 590 -63.31 -1.29 -19.95
C GLU A 590 -64.73 -0.81 -20.35
N GLU A 591 -64.92 -0.29 -21.57
CA GLU A 591 -66.24 0.14 -22.07
C GLU A 591 -67.12 -1.03 -22.59
N GLU A 592 -66.55 -2.22 -22.79
CA GLU A 592 -67.25 -3.41 -23.31
C GLU A 592 -67.66 -4.44 -22.22
N GLU A 593 -67.22 -4.27 -20.96
CA GLU A 593 -67.70 -5.03 -19.78
C GLU A 593 -68.78 -4.26 -18.99
#